data_AF-A0A818H6B3-F1
#
_entry.id   AF-A0A818H6B3-F1
#
_cell.length_a   1.000
_cell.length_b   1.000
_cell.length_c   1.000
_cell.angle_alpha   90.00
_cell.angle_beta   90.00
_cell.angle_gamma   90.00
#
_symmetry.space_group_name_H-M   'P 1'
#
loop_
_entity.id
_entity.type
_entity.pdbx_description
1 polymer ?
#
loop_
_entity_poly.entity_id
_entity_poly.type
_entity_poly.pdbx_seq_one_letter_code
_entity_poly.pdbx_strand_id
1 'polypeptide(L)'
;MDNSSFKICSTCENENITKPKMGIHPCHGCQLSFCLMHLMKHREELLKKLDLVIIQRDELFESIFKNVNFSNENIEKSLQNIDEWETKMHESVHQVAERNRDNVRVECTRQLNEIKVQYDEFTKVLSETRENDNFFENDIEQLSIKLEQFKQEIHKINIVLQLNHIDNINWSHSVNLKQEEKSIVSYLNNSQLLFERKIISLHNRNCFFLAASNIHILAYILSINLNENRLILYNALDGIELCSTELDIRFGNVCDIIYAETLNRCFLVVCRQAILIYNPQQMTFTIISEIKPIDEHPFWSITISSNTNDAYLNVDSNGYIERWSTETHPNWKLIKRWTIQEILEDFDQGIRMIRICENKNQLAIVVLQQDKYWRIDLFDLNLQLISRGRKLNISHGIDKISFGCRLLVLPDDNDETWLLTERTTHSLWYIKGLISKQIDKDVHSACLIINNNQQRKIVVSYSNEPKRIEIFNL
;
A
#
# COMPACT_ATOMS: atom_id res chain seq x y z
N MET A 1 40.74 59.09 -4.46
CA MET A 1 40.04 59.93 -5.45
C MET A 1 38.82 59.15 -5.88
N ASP A 2 37.67 59.49 -5.32
CA ASP A 2 36.41 58.76 -5.54
C ASP A 2 35.91 59.01 -6.96
N ASN A 3 35.79 57.92 -7.73
CA ASN A 3 35.09 57.91 -9.01
C ASN A 3 33.58 57.97 -8.72
N SER A 4 33.02 59.17 -8.60
CA SER A 4 31.58 59.37 -8.57
C SER A 4 31.01 59.12 -9.96
N SER A 5 30.68 57.87 -10.26
CA SER A 5 29.85 57.52 -11.42
C SER A 5 28.50 58.22 -11.27
N PHE A 6 28.27 59.27 -12.04
CA PHE A 6 26.95 59.89 -12.12
C PHE A 6 25.95 58.81 -12.55
N LYS A 7 25.03 58.42 -11.67
CA LYS A 7 23.89 57.60 -12.09
C LYS A 7 23.18 58.39 -13.19
N ILE A 8 22.75 57.73 -14.26
CA ILE A 8 22.01 58.35 -15.37
C ILE A 8 20.60 57.77 -15.36
N CYS A 9 19.62 58.54 -15.81
CA CYS A 9 18.26 58.04 -15.98
C CYS A 9 18.24 56.98 -17.09
N SER A 10 17.74 55.78 -16.81
CA SER A 10 17.72 54.65 -17.74
C SER A 10 16.96 54.96 -19.05
N THR A 11 15.93 55.80 -19.00
CA THR A 11 15.20 56.25 -20.20
C THR A 11 15.95 57.36 -20.96
N CYS A 12 16.58 58.32 -20.26
CA CYS A 12 17.38 59.37 -20.94
C CYS A 12 18.63 58.79 -21.61
N GLU A 13 19.22 57.75 -21.03
CA GLU A 13 20.33 57.00 -21.60
C GLU A 13 19.93 56.34 -22.93
N ASN A 14 18.76 55.70 -22.96
CA ASN A 14 18.21 55.10 -24.17
C ASN A 14 17.79 56.14 -25.24
N GLU A 15 17.49 57.38 -24.84
CA GLU A 15 17.09 58.47 -25.73
C GLU A 15 18.25 59.41 -26.14
N ASN A 16 19.50 59.09 -25.79
CA ASN A 16 20.70 59.92 -26.04
C ASN A 16 20.61 61.37 -25.52
N ILE A 17 19.93 61.59 -24.38
CA ILE A 17 19.79 62.92 -23.76
C ILE A 17 20.88 63.11 -22.70
N THR A 18 21.83 64.01 -22.96
CA THR A 18 23.08 64.16 -22.17
C THR A 18 22.97 64.91 -20.85
N LYS A 19 21.81 65.49 -20.50
CA LYS A 19 21.58 66.11 -19.19
C LYS A 19 20.17 65.82 -18.67
N PRO A 20 20.01 65.07 -17.56
CA PRO A 20 18.70 64.94 -16.91
C PRO A 20 18.28 66.31 -16.36
N LYS A 21 17.07 66.76 -16.70
CA LYS A 21 16.55 68.09 -16.32
C LYS A 21 16.30 68.26 -14.81
N MET A 22 16.33 67.18 -14.03
CA MET A 22 16.10 67.15 -12.58
C MET A 22 16.64 65.85 -11.95
N GLY A 23 16.75 65.82 -10.63
CA GLY A 23 17.33 64.73 -9.82
C GLY A 23 16.86 63.32 -10.17
N ILE A 24 17.70 62.34 -9.81
CA ILE A 24 17.53 60.93 -10.17
C ILE A 24 16.95 60.17 -9.00
N HIS A 25 15.86 59.45 -9.28
CA HIS A 25 15.08 58.72 -8.30
C HIS A 25 15.05 57.23 -8.68
N PRO A 26 15.43 56.33 -7.78
CA PRO A 26 15.34 54.89 -8.02
C PRO A 26 13.88 54.41 -7.90
N CYS A 27 13.46 53.53 -8.81
CA CYS A 27 12.23 52.75 -8.69
C CYS A 27 12.57 51.40 -8.05
N HIS A 28 12.09 51.15 -6.83
CA HIS A 28 12.37 49.89 -6.13
C HIS A 28 11.74 48.66 -6.81
N GLY A 29 10.66 48.84 -7.58
CA GLY A 29 9.95 47.74 -8.23
C GLY A 29 10.71 47.14 -9.41
N CYS A 30 11.24 47.98 -10.30
CA CYS A 30 12.01 47.51 -11.48
C CYS A 30 13.53 47.70 -11.33
N GLN A 31 13.98 48.22 -10.18
CA GLN A 31 15.39 48.51 -9.86
C GLN A 31 16.09 49.50 -10.82
N LEU A 32 15.34 50.17 -11.70
CA LEU A 32 15.85 51.19 -12.61
C LEU A 32 15.80 52.59 -11.97
N SER A 33 16.68 53.48 -12.44
CA SER A 33 16.75 54.86 -11.96
C SER A 33 16.22 55.82 -13.02
N PHE A 34 15.31 56.72 -12.63
CA PHE A 34 14.65 57.64 -13.55
C PHE A 34 14.83 59.09 -13.11
N CYS A 35 14.90 60.03 -14.07
CA CYS A 35 14.67 61.44 -13.76
C CYS A 35 13.18 61.63 -13.41
N LEU A 36 12.84 62.69 -12.69
CA LEU A 36 11.47 62.93 -12.21
C LEU A 36 10.40 62.77 -13.32
N MET A 37 10.66 63.31 -14.51
CA MET A 37 9.75 63.24 -15.65
C MET A 37 9.52 61.80 -16.15
N HIS A 38 10.59 61.02 -16.29
CA HIS A 38 10.49 59.62 -16.71
C HIS A 38 9.95 58.70 -15.61
N LEU A 39 10.15 59.05 -14.33
CA LEU A 39 9.53 58.35 -13.22
C LEU A 39 8.00 58.54 -13.24
N MET A 40 7.53 59.75 -13.52
CA MET A 40 6.10 60.04 -13.65
C MET A 40 5.49 59.28 -14.84
N LYS A 41 6.15 59.26 -15.99
CA LYS A 41 5.70 58.49 -17.17
C LYS A 41 5.68 56.99 -16.89
N HIS A 42 6.70 56.46 -16.22
CA HIS A 42 6.74 55.05 -15.80
C HIS A 42 5.59 54.69 -14.86
N ARG A 43 5.26 55.57 -13.90
CA ARG A 43 4.09 55.39 -13.02
C ARG A 43 2.77 55.44 -13.77
N GLU A 44 2.64 56.33 -14.76
CA GLU A 44 1.46 56.41 -15.60
C GLU A 44 1.25 55.13 -16.44
N GLU A 45 2.33 54.55 -16.96
CA GLU A 45 2.29 53.25 -17.66
C GLU A 45 1.89 52.10 -16.73
N LEU A 46 2.37 52.10 -15.48
CA LEU A 46 1.97 51.11 -14.48
C LEU A 46 0.49 51.24 -14.10
N LEU A 47 -0.03 52.46 -13.99
CA LEU A 47 -1.46 52.69 -13.75
C LEU A 47 -2.31 52.13 -14.90
N LYS A 48 -1.91 52.36 -16.16
CA LYS A 48 -2.59 51.78 -17.33
C LYS A 48 -2.60 50.25 -17.31
N LYS A 49 -1.51 49.62 -16.85
CA LYS A 49 -1.45 48.16 -16.70
C LYS A 49 -2.37 47.67 -15.58
N LEU A 50 -2.49 48.41 -14.48
CA LEU A 50 -3.41 48.07 -13.40
C LEU A 50 -4.86 48.17 -13.84
N ASP A 51 -5.21 49.22 -14.59
CA ASP A 51 -6.56 49.40 -15.13
C ASP A 51 -6.95 48.25 -16.07
N LEU A 52 -6.02 47.75 -16.89
CA LEU A 52 -6.23 46.56 -17.72
C LEU A 52 -6.51 45.30 -16.90
N VAL A 53 -5.80 45.09 -15.78
CA VAL A 53 -6.04 43.95 -14.88
C VAL A 53 -7.40 44.05 -14.22
N ILE A 54 -7.83 45.27 -13.85
CA ILE A 54 -9.16 45.51 -13.28
C ILE A 54 -10.25 45.18 -14.31
N ILE A 55 -10.09 45.62 -15.56
CA ILE A 55 -11.03 45.30 -16.66
C ILE A 55 -11.10 43.79 -16.88
N GLN A 56 -9.96 43.09 -16.94
CA GLN A 56 -9.92 41.64 -17.11
C GLN A 56 -10.59 40.87 -15.97
N ARG A 57 -10.45 41.35 -14.72
CA ARG A 57 -11.16 40.80 -13.57
C ARG A 57 -12.67 40.96 -13.73
N ASP A 58 -13.13 42.12 -14.18
CA ASP A 58 -14.55 42.41 -14.31
C ASP A 58 -15.18 41.61 -15.45
N GLU A 59 -14.48 41.45 -16.58
CA GLU A 59 -14.88 40.54 -17.67
C GLU A 59 -14.95 39.08 -17.20
N LEU A 60 -13.97 38.63 -16.42
CA LEU A 60 -13.97 37.29 -15.83
C LEU A 60 -15.17 37.10 -14.90
N PHE A 61 -15.44 38.08 -14.02
CA PHE A 61 -16.54 38.02 -13.07
C PHE A 61 -17.90 37.96 -13.77
N GLU A 62 -18.11 38.79 -14.78
CA GLU A 62 -19.34 38.78 -15.58
C GLU A 62 -19.49 37.45 -16.36
N SER A 63 -18.39 36.92 -16.93
CA SER A 63 -18.41 35.67 -17.70
C SER A 63 -18.69 34.43 -16.85
N ILE A 64 -18.18 34.38 -15.62
CA ILE A 64 -18.31 33.21 -14.74
C ILE A 64 -19.58 33.31 -13.88
N PHE A 65 -19.91 34.48 -13.34
CA PHE A 65 -20.95 34.58 -12.31
C PHE A 65 -22.29 35.11 -12.81
N LYS A 66 -22.32 35.78 -13.97
CA LYS A 66 -23.57 36.29 -14.56
C LYS A 66 -24.08 35.45 -15.74
N ASN A 67 -23.18 34.85 -16.50
CA ASN A 67 -23.55 33.98 -17.62
C ASN A 67 -23.71 32.50 -17.22
N VAL A 68 -23.12 32.06 -16.10
CA VAL A 68 -23.38 30.73 -15.55
C VAL A 68 -24.62 30.82 -14.65
N ASN A 69 -25.79 30.94 -15.26
CA ASN A 69 -27.00 30.48 -14.63
C ASN A 69 -26.87 28.95 -14.53
N PHE A 70 -26.39 28.45 -13.39
CA PHE A 70 -26.74 27.11 -12.95
C PHE A 70 -28.26 27.10 -12.78
N SER A 71 -29.00 26.85 -13.86
CA SER A 71 -30.42 26.59 -13.73
C SER A 71 -30.54 25.35 -12.84
N ASN A 72 -31.23 25.48 -11.71
CA ASN A 72 -31.50 24.36 -10.82
C ASN A 72 -32.08 23.16 -11.58
N GLU A 73 -32.80 23.39 -12.69
CA GLU A 73 -33.29 22.36 -13.61
C GLU A 73 -32.19 21.45 -14.20
N ASN A 74 -31.01 21.97 -14.55
CA ASN A 74 -29.94 21.14 -15.12
C ASN A 74 -29.27 20.26 -14.06
N ILE A 75 -29.18 20.77 -12.83
CA ILE A 75 -28.67 20.00 -11.69
C ILE A 75 -29.70 18.95 -11.28
N GLU A 76 -30.98 19.31 -11.16
CA GLU A 76 -32.07 18.37 -10.85
C GLU A 76 -32.20 17.27 -11.91
N LYS A 77 -32.10 17.61 -13.20
CA LYS A 77 -32.10 16.62 -14.28
C LYS A 77 -30.88 15.68 -14.22
N SER A 78 -29.72 16.20 -13.79
CA SER A 78 -28.53 15.37 -13.61
C SER A 78 -28.66 14.43 -12.41
N LEU A 79 -29.23 14.91 -11.31
CA LEU A 79 -29.53 14.08 -10.13
C LEU A 79 -30.56 13.00 -10.46
N GLN A 80 -31.62 13.34 -11.19
CA GLN A 80 -32.63 12.37 -11.63
C GLN A 80 -32.03 11.28 -12.53
N ASN A 81 -31.11 11.64 -13.43
CA ASN A 81 -30.41 10.64 -14.25
C ASN A 81 -29.53 9.70 -13.42
N ILE A 82 -28.94 10.19 -12.31
CA ILE A 82 -28.18 9.36 -11.38
C ILE A 82 -29.11 8.39 -10.64
N ASP A 83 -30.25 8.87 -10.16
CA ASP A 83 -31.25 8.03 -9.47
C ASP A 83 -31.81 6.94 -10.40
N GLU A 84 -32.09 7.28 -11.66
CA GLU A 84 -32.52 6.32 -12.68
C GLU A 84 -31.44 5.29 -13.02
N TRP A 85 -30.18 5.72 -13.08
CA TRP A 85 -29.05 4.82 -13.30
C TRP A 85 -28.85 3.87 -12.11
N GLU A 86 -28.90 4.38 -10.87
CA GLU A 86 -28.78 3.58 -9.66
C GLU A 86 -29.85 2.50 -9.62
N THR A 87 -31.11 2.89 -9.89
CA THR A 87 -32.25 1.97 -9.93
C THR A 87 -32.05 0.87 -10.96
N LYS A 88 -31.67 1.22 -12.20
CA LYS A 88 -31.44 0.24 -13.28
C LYS A 88 -30.27 -0.70 -13.00
N MET A 89 -29.20 -0.19 -12.40
CA MET A 89 -28.04 -1.01 -12.02
C MET A 89 -28.41 -1.99 -10.92
N HIS A 90 -29.13 -1.53 -9.89
CA HIS A 90 -29.59 -2.40 -8.81
C HIS A 90 -30.50 -3.52 -9.34
N GLU A 91 -31.44 -3.20 -10.23
CA GLU A 91 -32.29 -4.21 -10.90
C GLU A 91 -31.47 -5.20 -11.74
N SER A 92 -30.47 -4.71 -12.49
CA SER A 92 -29.64 -5.56 -13.34
C SER A 92 -28.79 -6.54 -12.52
N VAL A 93 -28.19 -6.07 -11.43
CA VAL A 93 -27.45 -6.91 -10.48
C VAL A 93 -28.39 -7.94 -9.86
N HIS A 94 -29.60 -7.53 -9.47
CA HIS A 94 -30.58 -8.42 -8.89
C HIS A 94 -31.01 -9.53 -9.88
N GLN A 95 -31.28 -9.18 -11.14
CA GLN A 95 -31.64 -10.14 -12.18
C GLN A 95 -30.52 -11.15 -12.49
N VAL A 96 -29.25 -10.71 -12.49
CA VAL A 96 -28.11 -11.61 -12.70
C VAL A 96 -27.94 -12.53 -11.49
N ALA A 97 -28.10 -12.00 -10.27
CA ALA A 97 -28.06 -12.80 -9.06
C ALA A 97 -29.16 -13.88 -9.06
N GLU A 98 -30.40 -13.53 -9.38
CA GLU A 98 -31.51 -14.50 -9.45
C GLU A 98 -31.28 -15.57 -10.52
N ARG A 99 -30.84 -15.19 -11.73
CA ARG A 99 -30.50 -16.15 -12.79
C ARG A 99 -29.43 -17.15 -12.33
N ASN A 100 -28.43 -16.69 -11.59
CA ASN A 100 -27.39 -17.57 -11.07
C ASN A 100 -27.89 -18.48 -9.95
N ARG A 101 -28.75 -17.99 -9.06
CA ARG A 101 -29.42 -18.85 -8.05
C ARG A 101 -30.21 -19.96 -8.72
N ASP A 102 -30.94 -19.66 -9.78
CA ASP A 102 -31.72 -20.66 -10.50
C ASP A 102 -30.85 -21.67 -11.24
N ASN A 103 -29.75 -21.22 -11.88
CA ASN A 103 -28.78 -22.13 -12.50
C ASN A 103 -28.18 -23.11 -11.49
N VAL A 104 -27.79 -22.63 -10.30
CA VAL A 104 -27.28 -23.48 -9.22
C VAL A 104 -28.33 -24.49 -8.77
N ARG A 105 -29.59 -24.06 -8.58
CA ARG A 105 -30.70 -24.97 -8.22
C ARG A 105 -30.90 -26.07 -9.26
N VAL A 106 -30.95 -25.70 -10.54
CA VAL A 106 -31.16 -26.66 -11.64
C VAL A 106 -30.02 -27.67 -11.68
N GLU A 107 -28.78 -27.21 -11.63
CA GLU A 107 -27.60 -28.07 -11.72
C GLU A 107 -27.46 -29.01 -10.51
N CYS A 108 -27.71 -28.51 -9.29
CA CYS A 108 -27.72 -29.36 -8.10
C CYS A 108 -28.83 -30.41 -8.15
N THR A 109 -30.02 -30.02 -8.61
CA THR A 109 -31.15 -30.95 -8.78
C THR A 109 -30.84 -32.03 -9.81
N ARG A 110 -30.18 -31.66 -10.92
CA ARG A 110 -29.73 -32.60 -11.95
C ARG A 110 -28.75 -33.64 -11.38
N GLN A 111 -27.70 -33.19 -10.72
CA GLN A 111 -26.67 -34.09 -10.14
C GLN A 111 -27.26 -35.02 -9.07
N LEU A 112 -28.14 -34.51 -8.20
CA LEU A 112 -28.82 -35.33 -7.19
C LEU A 112 -29.72 -36.40 -7.82
N ASN A 113 -30.42 -36.06 -8.90
CA ASN A 113 -31.26 -37.03 -9.63
C ASN A 113 -30.42 -38.12 -10.32
N GLU A 114 -29.25 -37.77 -10.86
CA GLU A 114 -28.33 -38.75 -11.46
C GLU A 114 -27.80 -39.75 -10.43
N ILE A 115 -27.37 -39.26 -9.26
CA ILE A 115 -26.95 -40.13 -8.15
C ILE A 115 -28.12 -41.02 -7.70
N LYS A 116 -29.33 -40.47 -7.60
CA LYS A 116 -30.51 -41.23 -7.18
C LYS A 116 -30.81 -42.40 -8.12
N VAL A 117 -30.78 -42.18 -9.44
CA VAL A 117 -31.01 -43.25 -10.43
C VAL A 117 -29.96 -44.36 -10.26
N GLN A 118 -28.69 -43.99 -10.14
CA GLN A 118 -27.60 -44.96 -9.96
C GLN A 118 -27.72 -45.72 -8.62
N TYR A 119 -28.16 -45.04 -7.56
CA TYR A 119 -28.41 -45.64 -6.25
C TYR A 119 -29.59 -46.64 -6.28
N ASP A 120 -30.66 -46.30 -7.00
CA ASP A 120 -31.82 -47.19 -7.17
C ASP A 120 -31.42 -48.46 -7.96
N GLU A 121 -30.60 -48.33 -9.00
CA GLU A 121 -30.02 -49.47 -9.73
C GLU A 121 -29.11 -50.32 -8.83
N PHE A 122 -28.23 -49.69 -8.05
CA PHE A 122 -27.38 -50.36 -7.08
C PHE A 122 -28.21 -51.14 -6.03
N THR A 123 -29.32 -50.57 -5.57
CA THR A 123 -30.24 -51.22 -4.63
C THR A 123 -30.89 -52.48 -5.21
N LYS A 124 -31.23 -52.46 -6.52
CA LYS A 124 -31.71 -53.66 -7.23
C LYS A 124 -30.65 -54.74 -7.30
N VAL A 125 -29.42 -54.39 -7.69
CA VAL A 125 -28.29 -55.33 -7.74
C VAL A 125 -28.04 -55.96 -6.37
N LEU A 126 -28.08 -55.19 -5.28
CA LEU A 126 -27.96 -55.72 -3.91
C LEU A 126 -29.06 -56.74 -3.57
N SER A 127 -30.30 -56.45 -3.97
CA SER A 127 -31.44 -57.33 -3.70
C SER A 127 -31.34 -58.64 -4.49
N GLU A 128 -31.01 -58.56 -5.78
CA GLU A 128 -30.82 -59.74 -6.65
C GLU A 128 -29.63 -60.60 -6.20
N THR A 129 -28.53 -59.98 -5.79
CA THR A 129 -27.34 -60.69 -5.29
C THR A 129 -27.66 -61.46 -4.01
N ARG A 130 -28.46 -60.87 -3.13
CA ARG A 130 -28.92 -61.50 -1.88
C ARG A 130 -29.92 -62.63 -2.12
N GLU A 131 -30.84 -62.46 -3.07
CA GLU A 131 -31.86 -63.48 -3.39
C GLU A 131 -31.27 -64.70 -4.09
N ASN A 132 -30.22 -64.50 -4.90
CA ASN A 132 -29.55 -65.59 -5.64
C ASN A 132 -28.48 -66.32 -4.82
N ASP A 133 -28.14 -65.84 -3.61
CA ASP A 133 -27.17 -66.41 -2.65
C ASP A 133 -25.78 -66.79 -3.25
N ASN A 134 -25.43 -66.13 -4.37
CA ASN A 134 -24.25 -66.40 -5.19
C ASN A 134 -23.29 -65.21 -5.16
N PHE A 135 -22.74 -64.90 -3.99
CA PHE A 135 -21.76 -63.82 -3.84
C PHE A 135 -20.49 -64.34 -3.17
N PHE A 136 -19.35 -63.80 -3.62
CA PHE A 136 -18.04 -64.05 -3.06
C PHE A 136 -17.50 -62.80 -2.36
N GLU A 137 -16.40 -62.94 -1.64
CA GLU A 137 -15.76 -61.84 -0.91
C GLU A 137 -15.43 -60.64 -1.83
N ASN A 138 -15.03 -60.91 -3.08
CA ASN A 138 -14.77 -59.88 -4.07
C ASN A 138 -16.02 -59.09 -4.46
N ASP A 139 -17.20 -59.73 -4.51
CA ASP A 139 -18.45 -59.05 -4.84
C ASP A 139 -18.88 -58.11 -3.71
N ILE A 140 -18.70 -58.56 -2.46
CA ILE A 140 -18.94 -57.74 -1.26
C ILE A 140 -17.99 -56.53 -1.24
N GLU A 141 -16.71 -56.73 -1.57
CA GLU A 141 -15.72 -55.65 -1.63
C GLU A 141 -16.09 -54.61 -2.71
N GLN A 142 -16.49 -55.05 -3.91
CA GLN A 142 -16.93 -54.14 -4.98
C GLN A 142 -18.18 -53.34 -4.60
N LEU A 143 -19.16 -53.98 -3.96
CA LEU A 143 -20.38 -53.32 -3.48
C LEU A 143 -20.04 -52.30 -2.38
N SER A 144 -19.08 -52.60 -1.51
CA SER A 144 -18.60 -51.68 -0.48
C SER A 144 -17.91 -50.46 -1.07
N ILE A 145 -17.05 -50.65 -2.09
CA ILE A 145 -16.40 -49.56 -2.82
C ILE A 145 -17.43 -48.65 -3.48
N LYS A 146 -18.45 -49.22 -4.14
CA LYS A 146 -19.50 -48.45 -4.81
C LYS A 146 -20.39 -47.67 -3.83
N LEU A 147 -20.64 -48.22 -2.65
CA LEU A 147 -21.34 -47.51 -1.58
C LEU A 147 -20.53 -46.31 -1.05
N GLU A 148 -19.21 -46.46 -0.88
CA GLU A 148 -18.34 -45.35 -0.48
C GLU A 148 -18.24 -44.28 -1.57
N GLN A 149 -18.28 -44.65 -2.85
CA GLN A 149 -18.35 -43.69 -3.97
C GLN A 149 -19.61 -42.82 -3.89
N PHE A 150 -20.79 -43.39 -3.64
CA PHE A 150 -22.01 -42.60 -3.47
C PHE A 150 -21.94 -41.65 -2.28
N LYS A 151 -21.34 -42.07 -1.15
CA LYS A 151 -21.12 -41.18 0.00
C LYS A 151 -20.24 -40.00 -0.35
N GLN A 152 -19.17 -40.23 -1.12
CA GLN A 152 -18.26 -39.17 -1.57
C GLN A 152 -18.93 -38.21 -2.54
N GLU A 153 -19.73 -38.70 -3.49
CA GLU A 153 -20.46 -37.86 -4.45
C GLU A 153 -21.52 -36.99 -3.79
N ILE A 154 -22.31 -37.55 -2.86
CA ILE A 154 -23.28 -36.78 -2.07
C ILE A 154 -22.57 -35.74 -1.19
N HIS A 155 -21.45 -36.12 -0.58
CA HIS A 155 -20.64 -35.19 0.23
C HIS A 155 -20.08 -34.05 -0.62
N LYS A 156 -19.63 -34.33 -1.85
CA LYS A 156 -19.15 -33.33 -2.80
C LYS A 156 -20.25 -32.32 -3.19
N ILE A 157 -21.47 -32.77 -3.46
CA ILE A 157 -22.61 -31.87 -3.73
C ILE A 157 -22.94 -31.03 -2.50
N ASN A 158 -22.90 -31.62 -1.31
CA ASN A 158 -23.17 -30.90 -0.06
C ASN A 158 -22.10 -29.84 0.22
N ILE A 159 -20.82 -30.14 -0.06
CA ILE A 159 -19.72 -29.18 -0.01
C ILE A 159 -19.98 -28.05 -1.02
N VAL A 160 -20.35 -28.35 -2.26
CA VAL A 160 -20.68 -27.32 -3.27
C VAL A 160 -21.84 -26.44 -2.82
N LEU A 161 -22.89 -27.01 -2.21
CA LEU A 161 -24.02 -26.25 -1.64
C LEU A 161 -23.63 -25.41 -0.42
N GLN A 162 -22.69 -25.88 0.39
CA GLN A 162 -22.13 -25.15 1.54
C GLN A 162 -21.09 -24.10 1.13
N LEU A 163 -20.45 -24.27 -0.03
CA LEU A 163 -19.33 -23.47 -0.51
C LEU A 163 -19.61 -22.59 -1.73
N ASN A 164 -20.81 -22.52 -2.32
CA ASN A 164 -21.08 -21.58 -3.43
C ASN A 164 -20.69 -20.13 -3.01
N HIS A 165 -19.47 -19.61 -3.23
CA HIS A 165 -18.58 -19.51 -4.40
C HIS A 165 -19.17 -18.57 -5.45
N ILE A 166 -18.94 -17.29 -5.17
CA ILE A 166 -19.13 -16.14 -6.07
C ILE A 166 -18.11 -16.17 -7.23
N ASP A 167 -17.10 -17.05 -7.18
CA ASP A 167 -15.88 -16.97 -8.00
C ASP A 167 -15.97 -17.52 -9.43
N ASN A 168 -17.11 -18.05 -9.87
CA ASN A 168 -17.27 -18.55 -11.24
C ASN A 168 -18.32 -17.81 -12.08
N ILE A 169 -18.82 -16.66 -11.58
CA ILE A 169 -19.67 -15.77 -12.38
C ILE A 169 -18.74 -14.87 -13.19
N ASN A 170 -18.60 -15.17 -14.48
CA ASN A 170 -17.92 -14.30 -15.41
C ASN A 170 -18.78 -13.05 -15.70
N TRP A 171 -18.80 -12.11 -14.76
CA TRP A 171 -19.54 -10.84 -14.82
C TRP A 171 -19.27 -10.05 -16.10
N SER A 172 -18.10 -10.26 -16.72
CA SER A 172 -17.66 -9.57 -17.94
C SER A 172 -18.42 -9.99 -19.22
N HIS A 173 -19.06 -11.16 -19.25
CA HIS A 173 -19.78 -11.66 -20.43
C HIS A 173 -21.29 -11.45 -20.38
N SER A 174 -21.86 -11.18 -19.21
CA SER A 174 -23.32 -11.10 -19.01
C SER A 174 -23.88 -9.67 -19.10
N VAL A 175 -23.01 -8.66 -19.02
CA VAL A 175 -23.37 -7.25 -19.18
C VAL A 175 -22.68 -6.74 -20.43
N ASN A 176 -23.45 -6.26 -21.40
CA ASN A 176 -22.97 -5.73 -22.67
C ASN A 176 -22.31 -4.33 -22.46
N LEU A 177 -21.27 -4.24 -21.63
CA LEU A 177 -20.64 -3.00 -21.18
C LEU A 177 -19.75 -2.33 -22.24
N LYS A 178 -19.45 -3.00 -23.36
CA LYS A 178 -18.51 -2.49 -24.38
C LYS A 178 -19.00 -1.24 -25.10
N GLN A 179 -20.30 -0.95 -25.08
CA GLN A 179 -20.88 0.22 -25.75
C GLN A 179 -21.07 1.42 -24.80
N GLU A 180 -21.10 1.19 -23.48
CA GLU A 180 -21.23 2.24 -22.47
C GLU A 180 -19.89 2.66 -21.85
N GLU A 181 -18.83 1.83 -21.90
CA GLU A 181 -17.48 2.20 -21.44
C GLU A 181 -16.93 3.46 -22.14
N LYS A 182 -17.25 3.67 -23.42
CA LYS A 182 -16.81 4.88 -24.14
C LYS A 182 -17.55 6.14 -23.70
N SER A 183 -18.77 6.01 -23.19
CA SER A 183 -19.52 7.12 -22.59
C SER A 183 -19.03 7.39 -21.17
N ILE A 184 -18.84 6.33 -20.37
CA ILE A 184 -18.40 6.40 -18.96
C ILE A 184 -16.99 6.98 -18.82
N VAL A 185 -16.03 6.60 -19.67
CA VAL A 185 -14.68 7.20 -19.65
C VAL A 185 -14.71 8.69 -20.00
N SER A 186 -15.64 9.13 -20.83
CA SER A 186 -15.82 10.56 -21.14
C SER A 186 -16.53 11.35 -20.03
N TYR A 187 -17.39 10.69 -19.23
CA TYR A 187 -18.12 11.30 -18.13
C TYR A 187 -17.33 11.31 -16.80
N LEU A 188 -16.58 10.25 -16.51
CA LEU A 188 -15.73 10.14 -15.30
C LEU A 188 -14.51 11.07 -15.35
N ASN A 189 -13.99 11.37 -16.55
CA ASN A 189 -12.91 12.35 -16.70
C ASN A 189 -13.34 13.80 -16.37
N ASN A 190 -14.65 14.08 -16.32
CA ASN A 190 -15.18 15.41 -16.04
C ASN A 190 -15.67 15.60 -14.58
N SER A 191 -15.62 14.57 -13.73
CA SER A 191 -16.06 14.65 -12.33
C SER A 191 -14.98 14.14 -11.38
N GLN A 192 -14.03 15.02 -11.07
CA GLN A 192 -13.07 14.82 -9.98
C GLN A 192 -13.80 14.66 -8.63
N LEU A 193 -13.76 13.45 -8.06
CA LEU A 193 -13.59 13.09 -6.63
C LEU A 193 -14.14 11.68 -6.38
N LEU A 194 -13.47 10.66 -6.92
CA LEU A 194 -13.66 9.27 -6.52
C LEU A 194 -12.30 8.69 -6.13
N PHE A 195 -12.21 8.17 -4.91
CA PHE A 195 -11.07 7.42 -4.41
C PHE A 195 -10.79 6.25 -5.38
N GLU A 196 -9.73 6.36 -6.18
CA GLU A 196 -9.27 5.25 -7.03
C GLU A 196 -8.82 4.09 -6.16
N ARG A 197 -9.74 3.16 -5.88
CA ARG A 197 -9.42 1.88 -5.24
C ARG A 197 -8.84 0.95 -6.28
N LYS A 198 -7.59 0.56 -6.09
CA LYS A 198 -6.93 -0.42 -6.94
C LYS A 198 -6.75 -1.73 -6.19
N ILE A 199 -7.25 -2.81 -6.76
CA ILE A 199 -7.20 -4.16 -6.18
C ILE A 199 -6.27 -5.03 -7.03
N ILE A 200 -5.24 -5.61 -6.41
CA ILE A 200 -4.39 -6.63 -7.01
C ILE A 200 -4.79 -7.97 -6.38
N SER A 201 -5.32 -8.89 -7.19
CA SER A 201 -5.66 -10.24 -6.73
C SER A 201 -4.40 -11.07 -6.52
N LEU A 202 -4.26 -11.72 -5.37
CA LEU A 202 -3.10 -12.55 -5.04
C LEU A 202 -3.27 -14.04 -5.37
N HIS A 203 -4.36 -14.48 -6.01
CA HIS A 203 -4.60 -15.89 -6.39
C HIS A 203 -4.15 -16.90 -5.30
N ASN A 204 -4.83 -16.91 -4.16
CA ASN A 204 -4.63 -17.83 -3.02
C ASN A 204 -3.30 -17.72 -2.26
N ARG A 205 -2.44 -16.74 -2.56
CA ARG A 205 -1.13 -16.56 -1.93
C ARG A 205 -1.18 -15.72 -0.65
N ASN A 206 -0.57 -16.19 0.44
CA ASN A 206 -0.37 -15.37 1.65
C ASN A 206 0.81 -14.42 1.43
N CYS A 207 0.51 -13.12 1.31
CA CYS A 207 1.54 -12.09 1.32
C CYS A 207 1.85 -11.68 2.77
N PHE A 208 3.11 -11.84 3.16
CA PHE A 208 3.54 -11.59 4.53
C PHE A 208 4.25 -10.26 4.68
N PHE A 209 5.01 -9.83 3.67
CA PHE A 209 5.79 -8.59 3.72
C PHE A 209 5.64 -7.80 2.44
N LEU A 210 5.50 -6.49 2.60
CA LEU A 210 5.39 -5.52 1.52
C LEU A 210 6.39 -4.40 1.77
N ALA A 211 7.09 -4.00 0.70
CA ALA A 211 7.75 -2.71 0.61
C ALA A 211 7.37 -2.08 -0.71
N ALA A 212 7.34 -0.76 -0.76
CA ALA A 212 7.01 -0.06 -2.00
C ALA A 212 7.93 1.15 -2.21
N SER A 213 8.14 1.41 -3.49
CA SER A 213 8.65 2.66 -4.04
C SER A 213 7.50 3.39 -4.73
N ASN A 214 7.79 4.50 -5.39
CA ASN A 214 6.78 5.25 -6.14
C ASN A 214 6.27 4.50 -7.39
N ILE A 215 7.02 3.50 -7.86
CA ILE A 215 6.79 2.80 -9.14
C ILE A 215 6.66 1.28 -9.00
N HIS A 216 7.21 0.70 -7.95
CA HIS A 216 7.24 -0.75 -7.73
C HIS A 216 6.77 -1.11 -6.32
N ILE A 217 6.07 -2.22 -6.20
CA ILE A 217 5.74 -2.89 -4.94
C ILE A 217 6.45 -4.25 -4.94
N LEU A 218 7.28 -4.51 -3.94
CA LEU A 218 7.88 -5.82 -3.73
C LEU A 218 7.10 -6.55 -2.64
N ALA A 219 6.54 -7.70 -3.00
CA ALA A 219 5.77 -8.55 -2.10
C ALA A 219 6.48 -9.87 -1.85
N TYR A 220 6.58 -10.26 -0.57
CA TYR A 220 6.98 -11.60 -0.20
C TYR A 220 5.78 -12.48 0.06
N ILE A 221 5.74 -13.58 -0.68
CA ILE A 221 4.69 -14.57 -0.65
C ILE A 221 5.28 -15.88 -0.16
N LEU A 222 4.62 -16.45 0.85
CA LEU A 222 4.91 -17.80 1.33
C LEU A 222 3.69 -18.68 1.04
N SER A 223 3.88 -19.64 0.14
CA SER A 223 2.89 -20.68 -0.14
C SER A 223 3.10 -21.84 0.80
N ILE A 224 2.24 -21.98 1.83
CA ILE A 224 2.33 -23.08 2.81
C ILE A 224 2.20 -24.44 2.12
N ASN A 225 1.35 -24.53 1.09
CA ASN A 225 1.07 -25.79 0.41
C ASN A 225 2.18 -26.22 -0.56
N LEU A 226 2.93 -25.27 -1.13
CA LEU A 226 3.98 -25.54 -2.13
C LEU A 226 5.39 -25.42 -1.55
N ASN A 227 5.51 -24.94 -0.30
CA ASN A 227 6.79 -24.60 0.33
C ASN A 227 7.65 -23.64 -0.54
N GLU A 228 6.97 -22.82 -1.34
CA GLU A 228 7.58 -21.85 -2.24
C GLU A 228 7.70 -20.49 -1.54
N ASN A 229 8.95 -20.00 -1.44
CA ASN A 229 9.30 -18.66 -0.96
C ASN A 229 9.57 -17.77 -2.17
N ARG A 230 8.60 -16.90 -2.51
CA ARG A 230 8.70 -16.08 -3.71
C ARG A 230 8.63 -14.61 -3.37
N LEU A 231 9.49 -13.84 -4.02
CA LEU A 231 9.37 -12.40 -4.12
C LEU A 231 8.73 -12.06 -5.45
N ILE A 232 7.68 -11.25 -5.40
CA ILE A 232 6.96 -10.81 -6.59
C ILE A 232 7.04 -9.29 -6.66
N LEU A 233 7.56 -8.80 -7.77
CA LEU A 233 7.62 -7.38 -8.08
C LEU A 233 6.37 -7.02 -8.88
N TYR A 234 5.59 -6.09 -8.36
CA TYR A 234 4.44 -5.50 -9.04
C TYR A 234 4.77 -4.07 -9.45
N ASN A 235 4.18 -3.63 -10.55
CA ASN A 235 4.13 -2.21 -10.87
C ASN A 235 3.07 -1.52 -10.00
N ALA A 236 3.47 -0.46 -9.30
CA ALA A 236 2.61 0.24 -8.35
C ALA A 236 1.44 0.99 -9.03
N LEU A 237 1.61 1.38 -10.30
CA LEU A 237 0.61 2.14 -11.06
C LEU A 237 -0.49 1.24 -11.59
N ASP A 238 -0.12 0.14 -12.24
CA ASP A 238 -1.06 -0.75 -12.93
C ASP A 238 -1.38 -2.03 -12.14
N GLY A 239 -0.62 -2.35 -11.09
CA GLY A 239 -0.80 -3.54 -10.26
C GLY A 239 -0.37 -4.84 -10.94
N ILE A 240 0.25 -4.75 -12.11
CA ILE A 240 0.65 -5.89 -12.92
C ILE A 240 1.92 -6.51 -12.34
N GLU A 241 1.95 -7.83 -12.24
CA GLU A 241 3.15 -8.59 -11.91
C GLU A 241 4.20 -8.38 -13.01
N LEU A 242 5.35 -7.81 -12.62
CA LEU A 242 6.49 -7.59 -13.52
C LEU A 242 7.41 -8.80 -13.54
N CYS A 243 7.67 -9.39 -12.37
CA CYS A 243 8.61 -10.49 -12.21
C CYS A 243 8.31 -11.27 -10.92
N SER A 244 8.59 -12.56 -10.92
CA SER A 244 8.71 -13.36 -9.71
C SER A 244 10.07 -14.02 -9.63
N THR A 245 10.64 -14.06 -8.42
CA THR A 245 11.93 -14.71 -8.16
C THR A 245 11.84 -15.54 -6.90
N GLU A 246 12.39 -16.74 -6.97
CA GLU A 246 12.50 -17.62 -5.80
C GLU A 246 13.66 -17.16 -4.91
N LEU A 247 13.40 -17.13 -3.61
CA LEU A 247 14.42 -16.83 -2.62
C LEU A 247 15.10 -18.12 -2.19
N ASP A 248 16.44 -18.13 -2.19
CA ASP A 248 17.19 -19.29 -1.75
C ASP A 248 16.89 -19.60 -0.27
N ILE A 249 16.39 -20.81 -0.03
CA ILE A 249 16.01 -21.32 1.30
C ILE A 249 17.15 -21.27 2.31
N ARG A 250 18.42 -21.27 1.85
CA ARG A 250 19.61 -21.19 2.71
C ARG A 250 19.68 -19.89 3.49
N PHE A 251 19.04 -18.81 3.04
CA PHE A 251 19.01 -17.54 3.78
C PHE A 251 18.01 -17.55 4.94
N GLY A 252 17.18 -18.61 5.04
CA GLY A 252 16.08 -18.71 5.99
C GLY A 252 14.88 -17.84 5.60
N ASN A 253 13.88 -17.79 6.48
CA ASN A 253 12.66 -17.01 6.24
C ASN A 253 12.97 -15.51 6.13
N VAL A 254 12.23 -14.82 5.28
CA VAL A 254 12.22 -13.36 5.24
C VAL A 254 11.70 -12.83 6.58
N CYS A 255 12.42 -11.88 7.15
CA CYS A 255 12.16 -11.22 8.42
C CYS A 255 11.83 -9.75 8.27
N ASP A 256 12.16 -9.10 7.14
CA ASP A 256 11.79 -7.71 6.84
C ASP A 256 12.01 -7.38 5.37
N ILE A 257 11.26 -6.39 4.86
CA ILE A 257 11.52 -5.78 3.55
C ILE A 257 11.32 -4.28 3.69
N ILE A 258 12.30 -3.50 3.21
CA ILE A 258 12.19 -2.06 3.10
C ILE A 258 12.65 -1.59 1.72
N TYR A 259 12.18 -0.42 1.31
CA TYR A 259 12.70 0.29 0.14
C TYR A 259 13.77 1.30 0.59
N ALA A 260 14.90 1.34 -0.12
CA ALA A 260 16.03 2.18 0.19
C ALA A 260 16.34 3.10 -1.00
N GLU A 261 15.93 4.36 -0.91
CA GLU A 261 16.16 5.33 -1.99
C GLU A 261 17.65 5.65 -2.18
N THR A 262 18.41 5.73 -1.08
CA THR A 262 19.85 6.04 -1.08
C THR A 262 20.73 4.93 -1.65
N LEU A 263 20.23 3.68 -1.71
CA LEU A 263 20.96 2.54 -2.25
C LEU A 263 20.58 2.28 -3.70
N ASN A 264 20.69 3.30 -4.54
CA ASN A 264 20.32 3.23 -5.95
C ASN A 264 18.89 2.70 -6.17
N ARG A 265 17.94 3.13 -5.32
CA ARG A 265 16.51 2.78 -5.45
C ARG A 265 16.25 1.26 -5.42
N CYS A 266 16.93 0.56 -4.53
CA CYS A 266 16.79 -0.88 -4.35
C CYS A 266 15.84 -1.23 -3.20
N PHE A 267 15.40 -2.47 -3.16
CA PHE A 267 14.74 -3.06 -1.99
C PHE A 267 15.77 -3.82 -1.16
N LEU A 268 15.69 -3.68 0.16
CA LEU A 268 16.43 -4.50 1.11
C LEU A 268 15.52 -5.60 1.61
N VAL A 269 15.93 -6.86 1.41
CA VAL A 269 15.25 -8.05 1.89
C VAL A 269 16.09 -8.66 3.01
N VAL A 270 15.58 -8.60 4.23
CA VAL A 270 16.23 -9.20 5.39
C VAL A 270 15.71 -10.60 5.56
N CYS A 271 16.60 -11.57 5.52
CA CYS A 271 16.33 -12.97 5.84
C CYS A 271 17.00 -13.31 7.17
N ARG A 272 16.67 -14.44 7.80
CA ARG A 272 17.28 -14.82 9.09
C ARG A 272 18.81 -14.88 9.06
N GLN A 273 19.40 -15.29 7.92
CA GLN A 273 20.84 -15.54 7.82
C GLN A 273 21.57 -14.62 6.84
N ALA A 274 20.86 -13.75 6.11
CA ALA A 274 21.47 -12.87 5.12
C ALA A 274 20.63 -11.61 4.88
N ILE A 275 21.29 -10.57 4.40
CA ILE A 275 20.64 -9.35 3.89
C ILE A 275 20.90 -9.28 2.39
N LEU A 276 19.82 -9.13 1.62
CA LEU A 276 19.86 -9.09 0.17
C LEU A 276 19.42 -7.71 -0.32
N ILE A 277 20.08 -7.24 -1.36
CA ILE A 277 19.71 -6.06 -2.13
C ILE A 277 19.06 -6.54 -3.41
N TYR A 278 17.80 -6.20 -3.60
CA TYR A 278 17.07 -6.46 -4.83
C TYR A 278 16.98 -5.19 -5.67
N ASN A 279 17.61 -5.22 -6.84
CA ASN A 279 17.53 -4.12 -7.79
C ASN A 279 16.32 -4.35 -8.73
N PRO A 280 15.27 -3.53 -8.66
CA PRO A 280 14.08 -3.74 -9.49
C PRO A 280 14.32 -3.49 -10.99
N GLN A 281 15.35 -2.70 -11.36
CA GLN A 281 15.68 -2.45 -12.77
C GLN A 281 16.42 -3.62 -13.41
N GLN A 282 17.33 -4.24 -12.65
CA GLN A 282 18.12 -5.39 -13.11
C GLN A 282 17.42 -6.72 -12.83
N MET A 283 16.42 -6.73 -11.94
CA MET A 283 15.74 -7.93 -11.44
C MET A 283 16.72 -8.95 -10.83
N THR A 284 17.78 -8.46 -10.17
CA THR A 284 18.84 -9.28 -9.58
C THR A 284 18.97 -9.05 -8.08
N PHE A 285 19.36 -10.12 -7.38
CA PHE A 285 19.75 -10.06 -5.97
C PHE A 285 21.27 -9.96 -5.83
N THR A 286 21.71 -9.12 -4.90
CA THR A 286 23.10 -9.09 -4.43
C THR A 286 23.11 -9.28 -2.92
N ILE A 287 23.96 -10.18 -2.42
CA ILE A 287 24.10 -10.42 -0.98
C ILE A 287 25.04 -9.36 -0.40
N ILE A 288 24.69 -8.78 0.76
CA ILE A 288 25.61 -7.94 1.52
C ILE A 288 26.51 -8.87 2.35
N SER A 289 27.69 -9.17 1.82
CA SER A 289 28.57 -10.22 2.37
C SER A 289 29.25 -9.84 3.69
N GLU A 290 29.31 -8.54 3.96
CA GLU A 290 29.96 -7.90 5.12
C GLU A 290 29.15 -8.11 6.40
N ILE A 291 27.84 -8.29 6.28
CA ILE A 291 26.92 -8.40 7.42
C ILE A 291 26.60 -9.87 7.63
N LYS A 292 27.06 -10.42 8.75
CA LYS A 292 26.83 -11.82 9.14
C LYS A 292 26.16 -11.88 10.50
N PRO A 293 25.24 -12.83 10.71
CA PRO A 293 24.75 -13.16 12.05
C PRO A 293 25.94 -13.45 12.96
N ILE A 294 25.92 -12.91 14.18
CA ILE A 294 26.93 -13.20 15.20
C ILE A 294 26.29 -14.16 16.18
N ASP A 295 27.04 -15.17 16.59
CA ASP A 295 26.57 -16.20 17.53
C ASP A 295 25.22 -16.83 17.11
N GLU A 296 25.01 -16.96 15.79
CA GLU A 296 23.80 -17.50 15.18
C GLU A 296 22.50 -16.71 15.44
N HIS A 297 22.59 -15.50 16.00
CA HIS A 297 21.42 -14.64 16.22
C HIS A 297 20.84 -14.15 14.88
N PRO A 298 19.58 -14.48 14.55
CA PRO A 298 19.01 -14.16 13.25
C PRO A 298 18.69 -12.68 13.09
N PHE A 299 18.79 -12.15 11.88
CA PHE A 299 18.30 -10.80 11.60
C PHE A 299 16.78 -10.72 11.75
N TRP A 300 16.29 -9.61 12.29
CA TRP A 300 14.88 -9.44 12.59
C TRP A 300 14.22 -8.24 11.90
N SER A 301 14.87 -7.09 11.89
CA SER A 301 14.34 -5.89 11.21
C SER A 301 15.45 -4.94 10.80
N ILE A 302 15.22 -4.16 9.75
CA ILE A 302 16.15 -3.14 9.28
C ILE A 302 15.42 -1.83 8.99
N THR A 303 16.14 -0.72 9.12
CA THR A 303 15.75 0.57 8.56
C THR A 303 17.00 1.30 8.06
N ILE A 304 16.84 2.21 7.10
CA ILE A 304 17.94 3.00 6.55
C ILE A 304 17.57 4.47 6.58
N SER A 305 18.50 5.32 7.03
CA SER A 305 18.35 6.77 6.95
C SER A 305 18.75 7.26 5.59
N SER A 306 17.85 7.97 4.92
CA SER A 306 18.20 8.71 3.72
C SER A 306 19.08 9.93 4.00
N ASN A 307 18.99 10.50 5.20
CA ASN A 307 19.76 11.69 5.59
C ASN A 307 21.21 11.39 5.96
N THR A 308 21.47 10.26 6.64
CA THR A 308 22.84 9.92 7.10
C THR A 308 23.50 8.78 6.34
N ASN A 309 22.79 8.12 5.40
CA ASN A 309 23.26 6.89 4.76
C ASN A 309 23.70 5.83 5.77
N ASP A 310 22.97 5.73 6.88
CA ASP A 310 23.19 4.69 7.88
C ASP A 310 22.04 3.70 7.89
N ALA A 311 22.37 2.42 7.96
CA ALA A 311 21.44 1.34 8.21
C ALA A 311 21.47 0.93 9.68
N TYR A 312 20.29 0.76 10.26
CA TYR A 312 20.09 0.25 11.61
C TYR A 312 19.47 -1.13 11.53
N LEU A 313 20.17 -2.10 12.10
CA LEU A 313 19.84 -3.51 12.01
C LEU A 313 19.57 -4.07 13.41
N ASN A 314 18.39 -4.65 13.59
CA ASN A 314 18.03 -5.40 14.79
C ASN A 314 18.40 -6.88 14.57
N VAL A 315 19.37 -7.37 15.35
CA VAL A 315 19.85 -8.75 15.28
C VAL A 315 19.37 -9.52 16.49
N ASP A 316 18.39 -10.38 16.26
CA ASP A 316 17.55 -11.05 17.26
C ASP A 316 16.84 -10.11 18.22
N SER A 317 15.66 -10.53 18.67
CA SER A 317 14.88 -9.72 19.58
C SER A 317 15.48 -9.55 20.97
N ASN A 318 16.40 -10.45 21.35
CA ASN A 318 17.13 -10.42 22.62
C ASN A 318 18.63 -10.16 22.42
N GLY A 319 19.05 -9.81 21.19
CA GLY A 319 20.46 -9.60 20.85
C GLY A 319 20.89 -8.14 20.97
N TYR A 320 21.14 -7.52 19.81
CA TYR A 320 21.77 -6.20 19.73
C TYR A 320 21.24 -5.41 18.52
N ILE A 321 21.41 -4.09 18.56
CA ILE A 321 21.24 -3.22 17.40
C ILE A 321 22.60 -2.84 16.85
N GLU A 322 22.75 -2.88 15.53
CA GLU A 322 23.94 -2.41 14.83
C GLU A 322 23.61 -1.20 13.96
N ARG A 323 24.51 -0.23 13.92
CA ARG A 323 24.51 0.87 12.96
C ARG A 323 25.65 0.67 11.98
N TRP A 324 25.32 0.62 10.70
CA TRP A 324 26.22 0.43 9.59
C TRP A 324 26.21 1.65 8.68
N SER A 325 27.38 2.16 8.32
CA SER A 325 27.50 3.15 7.26
C SER A 325 27.31 2.47 5.90
N THR A 326 26.43 3.03 5.08
CA THR A 326 26.17 2.58 3.71
C THR A 326 26.80 3.50 2.65
N GLU A 327 27.56 4.51 3.06
CA GLU A 327 28.21 5.48 2.15
C GLU A 327 29.13 4.78 1.13
N THR A 328 29.83 3.73 1.54
CA THR A 328 30.77 2.98 0.72
C THR A 328 30.15 1.74 0.06
N HIS A 329 28.83 1.71 -0.12
CA HIS A 329 28.11 0.61 -0.77
C HIS A 329 28.82 0.16 -2.07
N PRO A 330 29.15 -1.15 -2.25
CA PRO A 330 28.66 -2.31 -1.49
C PRO A 330 29.31 -2.58 -0.13
N ASN A 331 30.46 -1.99 0.18
CA ASN A 331 31.24 -2.32 1.37
C ASN A 331 30.72 -1.57 2.59
N TRP A 332 29.70 -2.10 3.26
CA TRP A 332 29.15 -1.46 4.46
C TRP A 332 30.13 -1.55 5.62
N LYS A 333 30.21 -0.47 6.42
CA LYS A 333 31.13 -0.39 7.56
C LYS A 333 30.35 -0.31 8.87
N LEU A 334 30.59 -1.25 9.78
CA LEU A 334 30.02 -1.19 11.12
C LEU A 334 30.53 0.06 11.84
N ILE A 335 29.60 0.93 12.27
CA ILE A 335 29.90 2.13 13.05
C ILE A 335 29.87 1.80 14.53
N LYS A 336 28.77 1.20 14.99
CA LYS A 336 28.54 0.93 16.40
C LYS A 336 27.56 -0.22 16.59
N ARG A 337 27.76 -0.98 17.67
CA ARG A 337 26.84 -1.98 18.18
C ARG A 337 26.39 -1.58 19.58
N TRP A 338 25.11 -1.78 19.86
CA TRP A 338 24.52 -1.60 21.18
C TRP A 338 23.87 -2.91 21.60
N THR A 339 24.23 -3.36 22.80
CA THR A 339 23.54 -4.45 23.48
C THR A 339 22.14 -4.00 23.89
N ILE A 340 21.22 -4.94 24.03
CA ILE A 340 19.87 -4.60 24.50
C ILE A 340 19.87 -4.00 25.90
N GLN A 341 20.79 -4.39 26.78
CA GLN A 341 20.92 -3.80 28.12
C GLN A 341 21.33 -2.30 28.09
N GLU A 342 21.96 -1.84 27.00
CA GLU A 342 22.29 -0.43 26.81
C GLU A 342 21.09 0.39 26.31
N ILE A 343 20.08 -0.26 25.73
CA ILE A 343 18.93 0.39 25.07
C ILE A 343 17.66 0.28 25.92
N LEU A 344 17.44 -0.88 26.51
CA LEU A 344 16.20 -1.27 27.20
C LEU A 344 16.36 -1.31 28.72
N GLU A 345 15.24 -1.23 29.42
CA GLU A 345 15.19 -1.38 30.88
C GLU A 345 14.98 -2.84 31.30
N ASP A 346 15.24 -3.16 32.58
CA ASP A 346 15.19 -4.54 33.11
C ASP A 346 13.85 -5.27 32.90
N PHE A 347 12.74 -4.53 32.75
CA PHE A 347 11.41 -5.08 32.53
C PHE A 347 11.03 -5.22 31.04
N ASP A 348 11.90 -4.82 30.13
CA ASP A 348 11.70 -5.01 28.71
C ASP A 348 12.29 -6.36 28.30
N GLN A 349 11.55 -7.10 27.47
CA GLN A 349 11.95 -8.41 26.98
C GLN A 349 12.78 -8.34 25.72
N GLY A 350 12.61 -7.30 24.90
CA GLY A 350 13.34 -7.22 23.64
C GLY A 350 12.78 -6.22 22.64
N ILE A 351 13.49 -6.09 21.52
CA ILE A 351 13.14 -5.20 20.41
C ILE A 351 12.57 -6.03 19.27
N ARG A 352 11.38 -5.71 18.79
CA ARG A 352 10.76 -6.41 17.66
C ARG A 352 10.94 -5.71 16.35
N MET A 353 11.13 -4.39 16.33
CA MET A 353 11.25 -3.68 15.07
C MET A 353 11.82 -2.29 15.27
N ILE A 354 12.55 -1.84 14.26
CA ILE A 354 13.11 -0.50 14.16
C ILE A 354 12.67 0.14 12.83
N ARG A 355 12.26 1.40 12.89
CA ARG A 355 11.95 2.23 11.72
C ARG A 355 12.46 3.64 11.93
N ILE A 356 13.00 4.24 10.88
CA ILE A 356 13.40 5.64 10.94
C ILE A 356 12.21 6.57 10.64
N CYS A 357 12.16 7.67 11.37
CA CYS A 357 11.33 8.84 11.12
C CYS A 357 12.21 9.89 10.43
N GLU A 358 12.15 9.96 9.10
CA GLU A 358 13.08 10.75 8.28
C GLU A 358 12.99 12.26 8.55
N ASN A 359 11.81 12.82 8.82
CA ASN A 359 11.68 14.27 9.04
C ASN A 359 12.31 14.70 10.37
N LYS A 360 12.36 13.79 11.36
CA LYS A 360 12.90 14.07 12.69
C LYS A 360 14.30 13.52 12.95
N ASN A 361 14.85 12.70 12.04
CA ASN A 361 16.09 11.95 12.28
C ASN A 361 16.03 11.14 13.59
N GLN A 362 14.92 10.43 13.78
CA GLN A 362 14.65 9.62 14.98
C GLN A 362 14.37 8.18 14.60
N LEU A 363 14.53 7.27 15.55
CA LEU A 363 14.23 5.86 15.41
C LEU A 363 12.99 5.54 16.25
N ALA A 364 11.94 5.06 15.61
CA ALA A 364 10.79 4.45 16.28
C ALA A 364 11.06 2.96 16.47
N ILE A 365 11.07 2.52 17.72
CA ILE A 365 11.41 1.15 18.12
C ILE A 365 10.22 0.51 18.82
N VAL A 366 9.78 -0.64 18.32
CA VAL A 366 8.75 -1.46 18.97
C VAL A 366 9.40 -2.34 20.03
N VAL A 367 9.09 -2.06 21.29
CA VAL A 367 9.63 -2.76 22.47
C VAL A 367 8.57 -3.70 23.05
N LEU A 368 8.97 -4.94 23.34
CA LEU A 368 8.18 -5.92 24.10
C LEU A 368 8.48 -5.78 25.59
N GLN A 369 7.45 -5.76 26.43
CA GLN A 369 7.57 -5.72 27.88
C GLN A 369 7.26 -7.08 28.54
N GLN A 370 7.71 -7.28 29.79
CA GLN A 370 7.52 -8.52 30.54
C GLN A 370 6.06 -8.95 30.75
N ASP A 371 5.16 -7.98 30.90
CA ASP A 371 3.71 -8.17 30.97
C ASP A 371 3.06 -8.42 29.59
N LYS A 372 3.91 -8.69 28.60
CA LYS A 372 3.61 -8.95 27.20
C LYS A 372 2.92 -7.75 26.51
N TYR A 373 3.09 -6.53 27.02
CA TYR A 373 2.63 -5.33 26.32
C TYR A 373 3.68 -4.82 25.33
N TRP A 374 3.19 -4.08 24.35
CA TRP A 374 3.99 -3.46 23.31
C TRP A 374 4.05 -1.97 23.55
N ARG A 375 5.16 -1.31 23.24
CA ARG A 375 5.23 0.15 23.16
C ARG A 375 6.11 0.58 22.00
N ILE A 376 5.88 1.79 21.51
CA ILE A 376 6.74 2.42 20.49
C ILE A 376 7.52 3.52 21.18
N ASP A 377 8.80 3.29 21.38
CA ASP A 377 9.74 4.27 21.93
C ASP A 377 10.42 5.03 20.80
N LEU A 378 10.72 6.31 21.04
CA LEU A 378 11.46 7.16 20.11
C LEU A 378 12.88 7.35 20.64
N PHE A 379 13.85 7.11 19.78
CA PHE A 379 15.27 7.25 20.05
C PHE A 379 15.91 8.22 19.05
N ASP A 380 17.05 8.79 19.42
CA ASP A 380 17.91 9.49 18.45
C ASP A 380 18.73 8.48 17.61
N LEU A 381 19.51 9.00 16.65
CA LEU A 381 20.38 8.19 15.80
C LEU A 381 21.54 7.48 16.53
N ASN A 382 21.75 7.78 17.82
CA ASN A 382 22.73 7.16 18.69
C ASN A 382 22.08 6.19 19.71
N LEU A 383 20.79 5.88 19.53
CA LEU A 383 19.97 5.06 20.42
C LEU A 383 19.86 5.62 21.85
N GLN A 384 19.89 6.94 22.00
CA GLN A 384 19.48 7.60 23.25
C GLN A 384 17.96 7.79 23.24
N LEU A 385 17.30 7.35 24.31
CA LEU A 385 15.85 7.45 24.45
C LEU A 385 15.42 8.92 24.48
N ILE A 386 14.59 9.33 23.52
CA ILE A 386 13.99 10.68 23.45
C ILE A 386 12.65 10.67 24.17
N SER A 387 11.80 9.70 23.84
CA SER A 387 10.44 9.63 24.36
C SER A 387 9.99 8.19 24.50
N ARG A 388 9.35 7.88 25.64
CA ARG A 388 8.80 6.56 25.90
C ARG A 388 7.35 6.49 25.41
N GLY A 389 7.06 5.43 24.67
CA GLY A 389 5.71 5.11 24.23
C GLY A 389 4.81 4.68 25.37
N ARG A 390 3.51 4.79 25.15
CA ARG A 390 2.53 4.15 26.04
C ARG A 390 2.36 2.68 25.68
N LYS A 391 1.91 1.90 26.67
CA LYS A 391 1.49 0.51 26.48
C LYS A 391 0.37 0.47 25.44
N LEU A 392 0.63 -0.19 24.34
CA LEU A 392 -0.32 -0.50 23.30
C LEU A 392 -1.07 -1.76 23.75
N ASN A 393 -2.36 -1.62 23.97
CA ASN A 393 -3.23 -2.74 24.34
C ASN A 393 -3.69 -3.48 23.07
N ILE A 394 -2.74 -4.15 22.43
CA ILE A 394 -2.95 -4.85 21.17
C ILE A 394 -3.15 -6.32 21.47
N SER A 395 -4.33 -6.82 21.11
CA SER A 395 -4.86 -8.18 21.38
C SER A 395 -5.38 -8.42 22.81
N HIS A 396 -6.68 -8.70 22.92
CA HIS A 396 -7.30 -9.27 24.11
C HIS A 396 -7.30 -10.79 23.96
N GLY A 397 -6.51 -11.51 24.76
CA GLY A 397 -6.73 -12.94 25.01
C GLY A 397 -5.93 -13.97 24.21
N ILE A 398 -4.99 -13.58 23.32
CA ILE A 398 -4.06 -14.54 22.68
C ILE A 398 -2.75 -14.56 23.46
N ASP A 399 -2.03 -15.69 23.45
CA ASP A 399 -0.68 -15.78 24.01
C ASP A 399 0.26 -14.79 23.32
N LYS A 400 0.42 -13.62 23.95
CA LYS A 400 1.11 -12.41 23.45
C LYS A 400 2.61 -12.60 23.11
N ILE A 401 3.13 -13.83 23.16
CA ILE A 401 4.55 -14.18 22.91
C ILE A 401 4.82 -14.33 21.39
N SER A 402 3.84 -14.76 20.58
CA SER A 402 4.00 -14.98 19.14
C SER A 402 3.72 -13.75 18.26
N PHE A 403 3.59 -12.59 18.87
CA PHE A 403 3.28 -11.34 18.18
C PHE A 403 4.38 -10.97 17.18
N GLY A 404 4.00 -10.95 15.89
CA GLY A 404 4.77 -10.31 14.85
C GLY A 404 4.08 -9.00 14.48
N CYS A 405 4.83 -7.90 14.39
CA CYS A 405 4.26 -6.62 13.95
C CYS A 405 5.06 -5.99 12.83
N ARG A 406 4.39 -5.14 12.04
CA ARG A 406 5.03 -4.20 11.12
C ARG A 406 4.65 -2.78 11.46
N LEU A 407 5.66 -1.94 11.57
CA LEU A 407 5.59 -0.53 11.87
C LEU A 407 5.91 0.18 10.58
N LEU A 408 5.02 1.08 10.23
CA LEU A 408 5.14 1.97 9.10
C LEU A 408 5.00 3.37 9.66
N VAL A 409 6.03 4.18 9.45
CA VAL A 409 5.99 5.60 9.82
C VAL A 409 5.24 6.31 8.70
N LEU A 410 4.17 7.03 9.04
CA LEU A 410 3.51 7.92 8.10
C LEU A 410 4.24 9.27 8.17
N PRO A 411 4.68 9.82 7.03
CA PRO A 411 5.43 11.07 7.00
C PRO A 411 4.49 12.27 7.22
N ASP A 412 3.76 12.37 8.33
CA ASP A 412 3.03 13.59 8.64
C ASP A 412 3.99 14.71 9.07
N ASP A 413 3.51 15.96 9.16
CA ASP A 413 4.36 17.11 9.48
C ASP A 413 5.18 16.91 10.77
N ASN A 414 4.76 15.97 11.63
CA ASN A 414 5.39 15.66 12.90
C ASN A 414 6.00 14.24 12.98
N ASP A 415 5.96 13.40 11.95
CA ASP A 415 6.29 11.95 12.01
C ASP A 415 5.79 11.22 13.27
N GLU A 416 4.64 11.65 13.80
CA GLU A 416 4.04 11.13 15.04
C GLU A 416 2.85 10.24 14.76
N THR A 417 2.63 9.93 13.49
CA THR A 417 1.61 9.01 13.03
C THR A 417 2.25 7.74 12.49
N TRP A 418 1.78 6.62 13.01
CA TRP A 418 2.28 5.30 12.66
C TRP A 418 1.12 4.38 12.30
N LEU A 419 1.39 3.47 11.37
CA LEU A 419 0.57 2.29 11.16
C LEU A 419 1.30 1.09 11.73
N LEU A 420 0.58 0.29 12.50
CA LEU A 420 1.07 -0.97 13.03
C LEU A 420 0.18 -2.11 12.54
N THR A 421 0.71 -3.02 11.74
CA THR A 421 0.03 -4.29 11.48
C THR A 421 0.42 -5.31 12.52
N GLU A 422 -0.56 -6.07 12.98
CA GLU A 422 -0.36 -7.15 13.94
C GLU A 422 -0.68 -8.49 13.28
N ARG A 423 0.30 -9.40 13.29
CA ARG A 423 0.26 -10.63 12.51
C ARG A 423 -0.68 -11.68 13.08
N THR A 424 -0.92 -11.69 14.39
CA THR A 424 -1.68 -12.75 15.07
C THR A 424 -3.19 -12.52 14.98
N THR A 425 -3.61 -11.27 15.11
CA THR A 425 -4.99 -10.77 15.05
C THR A 425 -5.32 -10.18 13.69
N HIS A 426 -4.37 -10.19 12.76
CA HIS A 426 -4.48 -9.59 11.43
C HIS A 426 -5.06 -8.18 11.49
N SER A 427 -4.59 -7.34 12.41
CA SER A 427 -5.23 -6.05 12.67
C SER A 427 -4.32 -4.91 12.25
N LEU A 428 -4.89 -3.91 11.58
CA LEU A 428 -4.20 -2.66 11.25
C LEU A 428 -4.58 -1.60 12.28
N TRP A 429 -3.57 -1.07 12.95
CA TRP A 429 -3.70 -0.05 13.98
C TRP A 429 -3.14 1.25 13.47
N TYR A 430 -3.93 2.32 13.62
CA TYR A 430 -3.49 3.68 13.48
C TYR A 430 -3.09 4.21 14.84
N ILE A 431 -1.89 4.76 14.95
CA ILE A 431 -1.35 5.30 16.19
C ILE A 431 -0.91 6.73 15.91
N LYS A 432 -1.48 7.71 16.62
CA LYS A 432 -1.06 9.11 16.55
C LYS A 432 -0.90 9.68 17.95
N GLY A 433 0.33 10.03 18.31
CA GLY A 433 0.66 10.45 19.66
C GLY A 433 0.20 9.45 20.71
N LEU A 434 -0.86 9.80 21.47
CA LEU A 434 -1.40 8.99 22.57
C LEU A 434 -2.61 8.14 22.17
N ILE A 435 -3.10 8.27 20.93
CA ILE A 435 -4.31 7.61 20.46
C ILE A 435 -3.93 6.43 19.59
N SER A 436 -4.33 5.23 19.99
CA SER A 436 -4.29 4.05 19.13
C SER A 436 -5.71 3.62 18.79
N LYS A 437 -6.01 3.47 17.50
CA LYS A 437 -7.31 3.00 17.01
C LYS A 437 -7.09 1.87 16.01
N GLN A 438 -7.79 0.76 16.20
CA GLN A 438 -7.87 -0.26 15.17
C GLN A 438 -8.68 0.32 13.99
N ILE A 439 -8.07 0.37 12.81
CA ILE A 439 -8.70 0.92 11.60
C ILE A 439 -9.15 -0.19 10.66
N ASP A 440 -8.56 -1.37 10.73
CA ASP A 440 -8.97 -2.51 9.90
C ASP A 440 -8.69 -3.87 10.56
N LYS A 441 -9.34 -4.90 10.03
CA LYS A 441 -9.17 -6.32 10.35
C LYS A 441 -8.72 -7.08 9.12
N ASP A 442 -8.25 -8.29 9.36
CA ASP A 442 -7.76 -9.21 8.34
C ASP A 442 -6.63 -8.64 7.46
N VAL A 443 -5.77 -7.80 8.03
CA VAL A 443 -4.59 -7.21 7.41
C VAL A 443 -3.34 -7.99 7.80
N HIS A 444 -2.62 -8.53 6.81
CA HIS A 444 -1.32 -9.17 7.01
C HIS A 444 -0.16 -8.18 7.05
N SER A 445 -0.12 -7.25 6.08
CA SER A 445 0.98 -6.32 5.89
C SER A 445 0.48 -5.03 5.28
N ALA A 446 1.15 -3.93 5.58
CA ALA A 446 0.90 -2.64 4.96
C ALA A 446 2.23 -1.96 4.63
N CYS A 447 2.26 -1.20 3.53
CA CYS A 447 3.36 -0.30 3.21
C CYS A 447 2.82 1.02 2.63
N LEU A 448 3.68 2.04 2.57
CA LEU A 448 3.34 3.35 2.05
C LEU A 448 3.92 3.53 0.65
N ILE A 449 3.12 4.10 -0.25
CA ILE A 449 3.55 4.68 -1.52
C ILE A 449 3.37 6.18 -1.42
N ILE A 450 4.37 6.94 -1.84
CA ILE A 450 4.25 8.39 -2.02
C ILE A 450 4.39 8.64 -3.50
N ASN A 451 3.34 9.11 -4.18
CA ASN A 451 3.48 9.40 -5.61
C ASN A 451 4.25 10.71 -5.84
N ASN A 452 4.64 10.97 -7.09
CA ASN A 452 5.38 12.19 -7.46
C ASN A 452 4.61 13.50 -7.16
N ASN A 453 3.29 13.42 -6.98
CA ASN A 453 2.44 14.55 -6.58
C ASN A 453 2.27 14.66 -5.06
N GLN A 454 3.11 13.97 -4.28
CA GLN A 454 3.05 13.86 -2.83
C GLN A 454 1.73 13.29 -2.27
N GLN A 455 0.87 12.72 -3.11
CA GLN A 455 -0.29 11.98 -2.63
C GLN A 455 0.20 10.68 -2.02
N ARG A 456 -0.29 10.43 -0.80
CA ARG A 456 0.09 9.28 0.00
C ARG A 456 -0.93 8.19 -0.24
N LYS A 457 -0.42 7.01 -0.56
CA LYS A 457 -1.23 5.83 -0.73
C LYS A 457 -0.77 4.73 0.21
N ILE A 458 -1.69 4.09 0.92
CA ILE A 458 -1.38 2.90 1.72
C ILE A 458 -1.69 1.68 0.89
N VAL A 459 -0.74 0.78 0.80
CA VAL A 459 -0.89 -0.54 0.19
C VAL A 459 -1.10 -1.54 1.32
N VAL A 460 -2.22 -2.24 1.33
CA VAL A 460 -2.58 -3.20 2.38
C VAL A 460 -2.79 -4.57 1.76
N SER A 461 -2.15 -5.60 2.31
CA SER A 461 -2.45 -6.99 1.99
C SER A 461 -3.41 -7.58 3.00
N TYR A 462 -4.48 -8.20 2.51
CA TYR A 462 -5.49 -8.87 3.33
C TYR A 462 -5.27 -10.37 3.45
N SER A 463 -5.65 -10.94 4.60
CA SER A 463 -5.64 -12.38 4.90
C SER A 463 -6.91 -13.11 4.45
N ASN A 464 -8.02 -12.38 4.26
CA ASN A 464 -9.30 -12.94 3.85
C ASN A 464 -9.26 -13.47 2.42
N GLU A 465 -10.13 -14.45 2.13
CA GLU A 465 -10.35 -14.93 0.77
C GLU A 465 -11.45 -14.10 0.08
N PRO A 466 -11.20 -13.54 -1.13
CA PRO A 466 -9.96 -13.64 -1.90
C PRO A 466 -8.84 -12.73 -1.38
N LYS A 467 -7.62 -13.27 -1.27
CA LYS A 467 -6.44 -12.51 -0.83
C LYS A 467 -6.14 -11.44 -1.85
N ARG A 468 -5.96 -10.21 -1.38
CA ARG A 468 -5.81 -9.03 -2.23
C ARG A 468 -4.86 -8.02 -1.63
N ILE A 469 -4.23 -7.24 -2.50
CA ILE A 469 -3.55 -6.01 -2.15
C ILE A 469 -4.45 -4.84 -2.56
N GLU A 470 -4.80 -3.97 -1.63
CA GLU A 470 -5.57 -2.76 -1.91
C GLU A 470 -4.72 -1.51 -1.71
N ILE A 471 -4.94 -0.52 -2.57
CA ILE A 471 -4.29 0.79 -2.49
C ILE A 471 -5.33 1.83 -2.08
N PHE A 472 -5.13 2.46 -0.92
CA PHE A 472 -5.96 3.53 -0.36
C PHE A 472 -5.29 4.87 -0.53
N ASN A 473 -6.02 5.94 -0.85
CA ASN A 473 -5.51 7.30 -0.66
C ASN A 473 -5.66 7.68 0.81
N LEU A 474 -4.61 8.27 1.38
CA LEU A 474 -4.60 8.81 2.75
C LEU A 474 -5.22 10.20 2.83
#